data_AF-A0A2D4XC30-F1
#
_entry.id   AF-A0A2D4XC30-F1
#
_cell.length_a   1.000
_cell.length_b   1.000
_cell.length_c   1.000
_cell.angle_alpha   90.00
_cell.angle_beta   90.00
_cell.angle_gamma   90.00
#
_symmetry.space_group_name_H-M   'P 1'
#
loop_
_entity.id
_entity.type
_entity.pdbx_description
1 polymer ?
#
loop_
_entity_poly.entity_id
_entity_poly.type
_entity_poly.pdbx_seq_one_letter_code
_entity_poly.pdbx_strand_id
1 'polypeptide(L)' 'KTEQGKCPVCNQNTTAIQGSNGEVIIPCESDGCSGKGEIGSECEQCGSRIPSRVICSNCGSNTPVGSHFGRVEAW' A
#
# COMPACT_ATOMS: atom_id res chain seq x y z
N LYS A 1 1.43 -17.04 -0.02
CA LYS A 1 2.52 -16.29 0.65
C LYS A 1 2.25 -14.82 0.41
N THR A 2 2.33 -13.97 1.43
CA THR A 2 2.19 -12.53 1.30
C THR A 2 3.55 -11.88 1.02
N GLU A 3 3.56 -10.76 0.30
CA GLU A 3 4.74 -9.94 0.03
C GLU A 3 4.60 -8.58 0.73
N GLN A 4 5.68 -8.11 1.36
CA GLN A 4 5.74 -6.79 1.99
C GLN A 4 6.24 -5.78 0.95
N GLY A 5 5.48 -4.72 0.73
CA GLY A 5 5.83 -3.66 -0.21
C GLY A 5 7.06 -2.88 0.26
N LYS A 6 7.86 -2.40 -0.69
CA LYS A 6 9.03 -1.55 -0.43
C LYS A 6 8.87 -0.21 -1.10
N CYS A 7 9.28 0.85 -0.42
CA CYS A 7 9.26 2.19 -0.98
C CYS A 7 10.20 2.24 -2.19
N PRO A 8 9.75 2.60 -3.39
CA PRO A 8 10.61 2.66 -4.57
C PRO A 8 11.65 3.80 -4.49
N VAL A 9 11.51 4.73 -3.54
CA VAL A 9 12.41 5.88 -3.37
C VAL A 9 13.53 5.59 -2.36
N CYS A 10 13.19 5.09 -1.17
CA CYS A 10 14.16 4.85 -0.10
C CYS A 10 14.39 3.37 0.24
N ASN A 11 13.74 2.46 -0.48
CA ASN A 11 13.85 1.00 -0.33
C ASN A 11 13.46 0.46 1.06
N GLN A 12 12.79 1.27 1.90
CA GLN A 12 12.26 0.84 3.20
C GLN A 12 10.92 0.13 3.05
N ASN A 13 10.63 -0.82 3.94
CA ASN A 13 9.33 -1.49 3.96
C ASN A 13 8.21 -0.46 4.18
N THR A 14 7.15 -0.55 3.39
CA THR A 14 5.94 0.26 3.57
C THR A 14 4.85 -0.54 4.26
N THR A 15 3.74 0.10 4.63
CA THR A 15 2.58 -0.55 5.24
C THR A 15 1.78 -1.40 4.25
N ALA A 16 2.11 -1.34 2.96
CA ALA A 16 1.41 -2.09 1.93
C ALA A 16 1.81 -3.56 1.95
N ILE A 17 0.81 -4.45 1.91
CA ILE A 17 1.01 -5.90 1.87
C ILE A 17 0.26 -6.47 0.66
N GLN A 18 0.95 -7.25 -0.17
CA GLN A 18 0.33 -7.97 -1.27
C GLN A 18 0.00 -9.40 -0.85
N GLY A 19 -1.26 -9.79 -1.00
CA GLY A 19 -1.77 -11.14 -0.78
C GLY A 19 -1.38 -12.10 -1.88
N SER A 20 -1.63 -13.40 -1.66
CA SER A 20 -1.26 -14.46 -2.61
C SER A 20 -2.09 -14.48 -3.90
N ASN A 21 -3.26 -13.86 -3.90
CA ASN A 21 -4.11 -13.72 -5.09
C ASN A 21 -3.82 -12.43 -5.88
N GLY A 22 -2.83 -11.64 -5.46
CA GLY A 22 -2.49 -10.35 -6.07
C GLY A 22 -3.21 -9.15 -5.46
N GLU A 23 -4.13 -9.34 -4.52
CA GLU A 23 -4.77 -8.27 -3.75
C GLU A 23 -3.73 -7.45 -3.00
N VAL A 24 -3.89 -6.14 -2.95
CA VAL A 24 -2.99 -5.28 -2.18
C VAL A 24 -3.77 -4.62 -1.07
N ILE A 25 -3.37 -4.90 0.18
CA ILE A 25 -3.99 -4.37 1.38
C ILE A 25 -3.12 -3.23 1.92
N ILE A 26 -3.76 -2.07 2.16
CA ILE A 26 -3.12 -0.92 2.80
C ILE A 26 -4.00 -0.37 3.94
N PRO A 27 -3.42 0.30 4.93
CA PRO A 27 -4.20 1.01 5.94
C PRO A 27 -5.03 2.13 5.32
N CYS A 28 -6.18 2.41 5.95
CA CYS A 28 -7.02 3.54 5.61
C CYS A 28 -6.31 4.86 5.95
N GLU A 29 -6.39 5.85 5.06
CA GLU A 29 -5.83 7.20 5.29
C GLU A 29 -6.87 8.17 5.87
N SER A 30 -8.09 7.71 6.16
CA SER A 30 -9.12 8.55 6.79
C SER A 30 -8.72 8.90 8.23
N ASP A 31 -8.89 10.17 8.59
CA ASP A 31 -8.59 10.67 9.93
C ASP A 31 -9.34 9.88 11.02
N GLY A 32 -8.61 9.39 12.02
CA GLY A 32 -9.16 8.58 13.11
C GLY A 32 -9.53 7.13 12.74
N CYS A 33 -9.24 6.67 11.52
CA CYS A 33 -9.51 5.30 11.11
C CYS A 33 -8.25 4.42 11.22
N SER A 34 -8.38 3.29 11.93
CA SER A 34 -7.33 2.26 12.03
C SER A 34 -7.61 1.03 11.15
N GLY A 35 -8.60 1.14 10.27
CA GLY A 35 -9.00 0.08 9.36
C GLY A 35 -8.03 -0.08 8.19
N LYS A 36 -8.29 -1.09 7.37
CA LYS A 36 -7.54 -1.39 6.15
C LYS A 36 -8.51 -1.91 5.09
N GLY A 37 -7.99 -2.13 3.89
CA GLY A 37 -8.75 -2.75 2.82
C GLY A 37 -7.93 -2.89 1.56
N GLU A 38 -8.53 -3.49 0.54
CA GLU A 38 -7.93 -3.60 -0.77
C GLU A 38 -7.90 -2.23 -1.46
N ILE A 39 -6.86 -1.97 -2.23
CA ILE A 39 -6.77 -0.77 -3.07
C ILE A 39 -8.04 -0.59 -3.90
N GLY A 40 -8.69 0.57 -3.76
CA GLY A 40 -9.89 0.92 -4.51
C GLY A 40 -11.19 0.36 -3.95
N SER A 41 -11.14 -0.54 -2.95
CA SER A 41 -12.30 -1.00 -2.18
C SER A 41 -12.68 0.00 -1.09
N GLU A 42 -13.78 -0.28 -0.39
CA GLU A 42 -14.14 0.42 0.83
C GLU A 42 -13.34 -0.12 2.03
N CYS A 43 -13.01 0.75 2.97
CA CYS A 43 -12.39 0.39 4.23
C CYS A 43 -13.39 -0.41 5.08
N GLU A 44 -12.93 -1.51 5.66
CA GLU A 44 -13.75 -2.40 6.51
C GLU A 44 -14.35 -1.72 7.75
N GLN A 45 -13.78 -0.57 8.17
CA GLN A 45 -14.17 0.10 9.42
C GLN A 45 -15.01 1.36 9.20
N CYS A 46 -14.67 2.19 8.20
CA CYS A 46 -15.30 3.50 8.01
C CYS A 46 -16.00 3.66 6.65
N GLY A 47 -15.93 2.65 5.76
CA GLY A 47 -16.50 2.72 4.41
C GLY A 47 -15.79 3.69 3.47
N SER A 48 -14.76 4.42 3.92
CA SER A 48 -13.99 5.32 3.05
C SER A 48 -13.22 4.52 2.01
N ARG A 49 -13.08 5.08 0.80
CA ARG A 49 -12.35 4.41 -0.27
C ARG A 49 -10.87 4.31 0.06
N ILE A 50 -10.31 3.11 -0.06
CA ILE A 50 -8.89 2.85 0.11
C ILE A 50 -8.10 3.47 -1.06
N PRO A 51 -7.08 4.29 -0.79
CA PRO A 51 -6.33 5.00 -1.83
C PRO A 51 -5.49 4.03 -2.68
N SER A 52 -5.14 4.43 -3.90
CA SER A 52 -4.25 3.64 -4.79
C SER A 52 -2.78 4.02 -4.71
N ARG A 53 -2.45 4.88 -3.75
CA ARG A 53 -1.11 5.41 -3.51
C ARG A 53 -0.73 5.17 -2.06
N VAL A 54 0.58 5.12 -1.81
CA VAL A 54 1.14 4.89 -0.48
C VAL A 54 2.12 6.02 -0.17
N ILE A 55 1.89 6.67 0.97
CA ILE A 55 2.84 7.63 1.54
C ILE A 55 3.86 6.85 2.37
N CYS A 56 5.14 6.96 2.02
CA CYS A 56 6.19 6.32 2.79
C CYS A 56 6.43 7.06 4.12
N SER A 57 6.22 6.39 5.25
CA SER A 57 6.48 6.98 6.58
C SER A 57 7.94 7.36 6.82
N ASN A 58 8.89 6.81 6.05
CA ASN A 58 10.31 7.09 6.21
C ASN A 58 10.79 8.31 5.41
N CYS A 59 10.32 8.51 4.17
CA CYS A 59 10.80 9.58 3.30
C CYS A 59 9.72 10.54 2.80
N GLY A 60 8.45 10.30 3.13
CA GLY A 60 7.32 11.12 2.72
C GLY A 60 6.91 10.99 1.25
N SER A 61 7.54 10.10 0.47
CA SER A 61 7.20 9.93 -0.95
C SER A 61 5.77 9.41 -1.11
N ASN A 62 5.00 10.03 -1.99
CA ASN A 62 3.66 9.58 -2.39
C ASN A 62 3.74 8.86 -3.74
N THR A 63 3.81 7.53 -3.72
CA THR A 63 4.03 6.70 -4.91
C THR A 63 2.86 5.75 -5.17
N PRO A 64 2.60 5.36 -6.43
CA PRO A 64 1.58 4.36 -6.75
C PRO A 64 1.89 3.04 -6.06
N VAL A 65 0.87 2.41 -5.48
CA VAL A 65 1.04 1.16 -4.72
C VAL A 65 1.72 0.05 -5.54
N GLY A 66 1.44 -0.05 -6.84
CA GLY A 66 2.06 -1.03 -7.73
C GLY A 66 3.58 -0.86 -7.86
N SER A 67 4.13 0.33 -7.62
CA SER A 67 5.58 0.54 -7.61
C SER A 67 6.28 -0.03 -6.38
N HIS A 68 5.53 -0.47 -5.37
CA HIS A 68 6.07 -1.08 -4.15
C HIS A 68 6.24 -2.60 -4.25
N PHE A 69 5.61 -3.21 -5.26
CA PHE A 69 5.56 -4.64 -5.50
C PHE A 69 6.01 -4.88 -6.93
N GLY A 70 7.23 -5.36 -7.08
CA GLY A 70 7.82 -5.49 -8.39
C GLY A 70 9.29 -5.76 -8.25
N ARG A 71 9.72 -6.86 -8.87
CA ARG A 71 11.10 -6.94 -9.33
C ARG A 71 11.29 -5.77 -10.27
N VAL A 72 12.34 -5.00 -10.03
CA VAL A 72 12.94 -4.18 -11.08
C VAL A 72 13.24 -5.13 -12.24
N GLU A 73 12.32 -5.26 -13.19
CA GLU A 73 12.66 -5.73 -14.52
C GLU A 73 13.45 -4.57 -15.13
N ALA A 74 14.73 -4.52 -14.76
CA ALA A 74 15.72 -3.68 -15.40
C ALA A 74 15.79 -4.18 -16.85
N TRP A 75 15.25 -3.35 -17.73
CA TRP A 75 15.33 -3.47 -19.19
C TRP A 75 16.76 -3.32 -19.68
#